data_AF-A0A561CB43-F1
#
_entry.id   AF-A0A561CB43-F1
#
_cell.length_a   1.000
_cell.length_b   1.000
_cell.length_c   1.000
_cell.angle_alpha   90.00
_cell.angle_beta   90.00
_cell.angle_gamma   90.00
#
_symmetry.space_group_name_H-M   'P 1'
#
loop_
_entity.id
_entity.type
_entity.pdbx_description
1 polymer ?
#
loop_
_entity_poly.entity_id
_entity_poly.type
_entity_poly.pdbx_seq_one_letter_code
_entity_poly.pdbx_strand_id
1 'polypeptide(L)'
;MLTPDLPPATVGSIVTQARARNAQYGITGLLVFDGMRFCQHLEGPHGAVETLMRRIERDPRHTDIKVFRRGPLAARRYSGFGVGLAESEGPDLMAGIRALQGEAALAHFLALRPSFDING
;
A
#
# COMPACT_ATOMS: atom_id res chain seq x y z
N MET A 1 1.63 -8.56 6.67
CA MET A 1 1.43 -8.00 8.04
C MET A 1 2.76 -7.49 8.54
N LEU A 2 2.80 -6.51 9.45
CA LEU A 2 4.05 -6.12 10.11
C LEU A 2 4.60 -7.33 10.88
N THR A 3 5.90 -7.59 10.75
CA THR A 3 6.53 -8.70 11.47
C THR A 3 6.29 -8.52 12.97
N PRO A 4 5.89 -9.58 13.70
CA PRO A 4 5.77 -9.53 15.15
C PRO A 4 7.04 -8.94 15.77
N ASP A 5 6.91 -8.16 16.83
CA ASP A 5 7.99 -7.48 17.57
C ASP A 5 8.56 -6.20 16.93
N LEU A 6 8.15 -5.82 15.72
CA LEU A 6 8.47 -4.49 15.19
C LEU A 6 7.48 -3.44 15.71
N PRO A 7 7.96 -2.26 16.15
CA PRO A 7 7.07 -1.20 16.60
C PRO A 7 6.30 -0.60 15.40
N PRO A 8 5.04 -0.18 15.57
CA PRO A 8 4.26 0.53 14.54
C PRO A 8 4.98 1.77 13.97
N ALA A 9 5.82 2.43 14.78
CA ALA A 9 6.66 3.55 14.34
C ALA A 9 7.62 3.20 13.18
N THR A 10 7.94 1.91 12.96
CA THR A 10 8.73 1.42 11.82
C THR A 10 8.09 1.81 10.49
N VAL A 11 6.76 1.91 10.45
CA VAL A 11 6.01 2.29 9.24
C VAL A 11 6.38 3.70 8.80
N GLY A 12 6.56 4.65 9.72
CA GLY A 12 7.01 6.00 9.39
C GLY A 12 8.34 6.01 8.62
N SER A 13 9.31 5.20 9.06
CA SER A 13 10.60 5.06 8.37
C SER A 13 10.47 4.41 6.98
N ILE A 14 9.61 3.39 6.85
CA ILE A 14 9.31 2.74 5.56
C ILE A 14 8.81 3.80 4.57
N VAL A 15 7.88 4.63 5.02
CA VAL A 15 7.21 5.66 4.22
C VAL A 15 8.18 6.73 3.75
N THR A 16 8.98 7.30 4.67
CA THR A 16 9.95 8.34 4.31
C THR A 16 10.91 7.85 3.23
N GLN A 17 11.39 6.61 3.35
CA GLN A 17 12.28 6.01 2.36
C GLN A 17 11.55 5.69 1.04
N ALA A 18 10.31 5.19 1.13
CA ALA A 18 9.49 4.85 -0.03
C ALA A 18 9.16 6.09 -0.86
N ARG A 19 8.74 7.20 -0.24
CA ARG A 19 8.42 8.46 -0.92
C ARG A 19 9.56 8.94 -1.82
N ALA A 20 10.76 9.09 -1.25
CA ALA A 20 11.92 9.59 -1.98
C ALA A 20 12.34 8.65 -3.13
N ARG A 21 12.39 7.34 -2.86
CA ARG A 21 12.77 6.35 -3.89
C ARG A 21 11.71 6.23 -4.98
N ASN A 22 10.44 6.17 -4.62
CA ASN A 22 9.34 6.02 -5.57
C ASN A 22 9.29 7.20 -6.54
N ALA A 23 9.49 8.43 -6.03
CA ALA A 23 9.61 9.62 -6.87
C ALA A 23 10.71 9.50 -7.94
N GLN A 24 11.90 8.99 -7.58
CA GLN A 24 13.02 8.80 -8.51
C GLN A 24 12.70 7.83 -9.65
N TYR A 25 11.84 6.84 -9.42
CA TYR A 25 11.46 5.83 -10.42
C TYR A 25 10.09 6.11 -11.06
N GLY A 26 9.51 7.29 -10.83
CA GLY A 26 8.18 7.65 -11.33
C GLY A 26 7.08 6.74 -10.81
N ILE A 27 7.22 6.23 -9.58
CA ILE A 27 6.22 5.40 -8.89
C ILE A 27 5.36 6.31 -8.02
N THR A 28 4.04 6.20 -8.21
CA THR A 28 3.01 6.84 -7.39
C THR A 28 2.20 5.76 -6.69
N GLY A 29 1.40 6.13 -5.70
CA GLY A 29 0.64 5.13 -4.97
C GLY A 29 0.11 5.60 -3.63
N LEU A 30 -0.48 4.65 -2.93
CA LEU A 30 -0.97 4.81 -1.56
C LEU A 30 -0.60 3.57 -0.76
N LEU A 31 0.01 3.80 0.41
CA LEU A 31 0.18 2.79 1.45
C LEU A 31 -0.77 3.09 2.60
N VAL A 32 -1.56 2.10 2.99
CA VAL A 32 -2.45 2.14 4.15
C VAL A 32 -1.93 1.19 5.21
N PHE A 33 -1.93 1.65 6.46
CA PHE A 33 -1.58 0.86 7.63
C PHE A 33 -2.66 1.00 8.70
N ASP A 34 -3.06 -0.11 9.32
CA ASP A 34 -4.12 -0.15 10.35
C ASP A 34 -3.60 -0.45 11.77
N GLY A 35 -2.28 -0.39 11.98
CA GLY A 35 -1.62 -0.81 13.21
C GLY A 35 -0.99 -2.21 13.13
N MET A 36 -1.43 -3.05 12.20
CA MET A 36 -0.92 -4.42 12.05
C MET A 36 -0.70 -4.84 10.59
N ARG A 37 -1.53 -4.37 9.67
CA ARG A 37 -1.56 -4.81 8.28
C ARG A 37 -1.22 -3.68 7.35
N PHE A 38 -0.60 -4.05 6.22
CA PHE A 38 -0.29 -3.15 5.13
C PHE A 38 -1.22 -3.44 3.95
N CYS A 39 -1.67 -2.39 3.29
CA CYS A 39 -2.24 -2.49 1.95
C CYS A 39 -1.73 -1.38 1.07
N GLN A 40 -1.24 -1.76 -0.11
CA GLN A 40 -0.55 -0.85 -1.01
C GLN A 40 -1.14 -0.94 -2.41
N HIS A 41 -1.38 0.22 -3.02
CA HIS A 41 -1.56 0.35 -4.45
C HIS A 41 -0.35 1.10 -5.02
N LEU A 42 0.34 0.49 -5.98
CA LEU A 42 1.49 1.05 -6.68
C LEU A 42 1.19 1.27 -8.17
N GLU A 43 1.58 2.42 -8.69
CA GLU A 43 1.40 2.82 -10.09
C GLU A 43 2.72 3.34 -10.65
N GLY A 44 3.07 2.99 -11.89
CA GLY A 44 4.29 3.47 -12.52
C GLY A 44 4.71 2.62 -13.72
N PRO A 45 5.90 2.90 -14.28
CA PRO A 45 6.46 2.07 -15.35
C PRO A 45 6.56 0.60 -14.92
N HIS A 46 6.17 -0.33 -15.79
CA HIS A 46 6.08 -1.75 -15.47
C HIS A 46 7.36 -2.28 -14.80
N GLY A 47 8.53 -2.07 -15.43
CA GLY A 47 9.80 -2.55 -14.87
C GLY A 47 10.18 -1.93 -13.52
N ALA A 48 9.78 -0.69 -13.27
CA ALA A 48 10.02 0.00 -12.01
C ALA A 48 9.15 -0.58 -10.88
N VAL A 49 7.84 -0.74 -11.14
CA VAL A 49 6.90 -1.37 -10.20
C VAL A 49 7.30 -2.82 -9.91
N GLU A 50 7.69 -3.58 -10.92
CA GLU A 50 8.17 -4.96 -10.74
C GLU A 50 9.42 -5.05 -9.86
N THR A 51 10.36 -4.15 -10.08
CA THR A 51 11.58 -4.11 -9.27
C THR A 51 11.28 -3.71 -7.84
N LEU A 52 10.35 -2.79 -7.62
CA LEU A 52 9.88 -2.42 -6.29
C LEU A 52 9.16 -3.59 -5.61
N MET A 53 8.27 -4.28 -6.31
CA MET A 53 7.54 -5.43 -5.76
C MET A 53 8.49 -6.55 -5.29
N ARG A 54 9.52 -6.89 -6.08
CA ARG A 54 10.53 -7.88 -5.65
C ARG A 54 11.31 -7.45 -4.39
N ARG A 55 11.49 -6.15 -4.17
CA ARG A 55 12.14 -5.63 -2.96
C ARG A 55 11.20 -5.69 -1.76
N ILE A 56 9.93 -5.32 -1.96
CA ILE A 56 8.88 -5.47 -0.95
C ILE A 56 8.80 -6.94 -0.55
N GLU A 57 8.74 -7.87 -1.51
CA GLU A 57 8.66 -9.32 -1.26
C GLU A 57 9.77 -9.90 -0.38
N ARG A 58 10.94 -9.26 -0.34
CA ARG A 58 12.11 -9.72 0.43
C ARG A 58 12.34 -8.91 1.70
N ASP A 59 11.49 -7.94 2.00
CA ASP A 59 11.67 -7.06 3.13
C ASP A 59 11.24 -7.78 4.43
N PRO A 60 12.18 -8.03 5.37
CA PRO A 60 11.89 -8.83 6.57
C PRO A 60 10.97 -8.11 7.56
N ARG A 61 10.61 -6.85 7.31
CA ARG A 61 9.70 -6.08 8.16
C ARG A 61 8.23 -6.47 7.98
N HIS A 62 7.92 -7.34 7.02
CA HIS A 62 6.58 -7.88 6.88
C HIS A 62 6.56 -9.34 6.44
N THR A 63 5.41 -9.96 6.69
CA THR A 63 5.08 -11.34 6.27
C THR A 63 3.80 -11.34 5.43
N ASP A 64 3.46 -12.49 4.84
CA ASP A 64 2.13 -12.78 4.27
C ASP A 64 1.67 -11.78 3.19
N ILE A 65 2.52 -11.57 2.20
CA ILE A 65 2.20 -10.73 1.05
C ILE A 65 1.20 -11.45 0.15
N LYS A 66 0.14 -10.75 -0.23
CA LYS A 66 -0.82 -11.21 -1.22
C LYS A 66 -1.05 -10.11 -2.25
N VAL A 67 -0.89 -10.45 -3.52
CA VAL A 67 -1.23 -9.55 -4.63
C VAL A 67 -2.70 -9.76 -4.99
N PHE A 68 -3.53 -8.74 -4.76
CA PHE A 68 -4.97 -8.80 -5.06
C PHE A 68 -5.28 -8.55 -6.53
N ARG A 69 -4.52 -7.66 -7.16
CA ARG A 69 -4.70 -7.26 -8.56
C ARG A 69 -3.38 -6.78 -9.14
N ARG A 70 -3.10 -7.21 -10.36
CA ARG A 70 -1.97 -6.75 -11.17
C ARG A 70 -2.44 -6.61 -12.61
N GLY A 71 -2.10 -5.49 -13.24
CA GLY A 71 -2.53 -5.25 -14.61
C GLY A 71 -2.35 -3.80 -15.04
N PRO A 72 -2.60 -3.52 -16.32
CA PRO A 72 -2.50 -2.18 -16.86
C PRO A 72 -3.48 -1.23 -16.16
N LEU A 73 -3.16 0.05 -16.23
CA LEU A 73 -3.98 1.14 -15.72
C LEU A 73 -4.02 2.24 -16.80
N ALA A 74 -5.22 2.68 -17.17
CA ALA A 74 -5.40 3.67 -18.24
C ALA A 74 -4.81 5.05 -17.90
N ALA A 75 -4.91 5.45 -16.62
CA ALA A 75 -4.38 6.71 -16.11
C ALA A 75 -4.04 6.58 -14.62
N ARG A 76 -3.00 7.28 -14.16
CA ARG A 76 -2.61 7.33 -12.74
C ARG A 76 -3.77 7.82 -11.88
N ARG A 77 -3.97 7.22 -10.71
CA ARG A 77 -4.97 7.62 -9.72
C ARG A 77 -4.38 8.49 -8.61
N TYR A 78 -3.05 8.59 -8.56
CA TYR A 78 -2.32 9.37 -7.58
C TYR A 78 -1.32 10.32 -8.27
N SER A 79 -1.22 11.56 -7.78
CA SER A 79 -0.22 12.55 -8.22
C SER A 79 1.14 12.35 -7.54
N GLY A 80 1.20 11.56 -6.47
CA GLY A 80 2.40 11.29 -5.68
C GLY A 80 2.31 9.96 -4.93
N PHE A 81 3.25 9.73 -4.02
CA PHE A 81 3.21 8.60 -3.11
C PHE A 81 2.71 9.06 -1.73
N GLY A 82 1.45 8.77 -1.44
CA GLY A 82 0.80 9.13 -0.19
C GLY A 82 0.79 7.98 0.82
N VAL A 83 0.49 8.32 2.07
CA VAL A 83 0.25 7.35 3.13
C VAL A 83 -1.03 7.71 3.84
N GLY A 84 -1.87 6.71 4.04
CA GLY A 84 -3.08 6.80 4.85
C GLY A 84 -2.92 6.00 6.13
N LEU A 85 -3.28 6.59 7.27
CA LEU A 85 -3.56 5.81 8.47
C LEU A 85 -5.03 5.40 8.45
N ALA A 86 -5.29 4.11 8.66
CA ALA A 86 -6.64 3.61 8.92
C ALA A 86 -6.79 3.45 10.43
N GLU A 87 -7.52 4.36 11.07
CA GLU A 87 -7.89 4.20 12.48
C GLU A 87 -9.03 3.19 12.57
N SER A 88 -8.84 2.16 13.39
CA SER A 88 -9.84 1.12 13.58
C SER A 88 -10.88 1.56 14.62
N GLU A 89 -11.86 2.37 14.22
CA GLU A 89 -13.07 2.61 15.03
C GLU A 89 -14.30 1.81 14.53
N GLY A 90 -14.10 0.72 13.77
CA GLY A 90 -15.17 -0.10 13.22
C GLY A 90 -14.71 -1.49 12.73
N PRO A 91 -15.60 -2.30 12.12
CA PRO A 91 -15.24 -3.63 11.62
C PRO A 91 -14.10 -3.51 10.59
N ASP A 92 -13.00 -4.18 10.91
CA ASP A 92 -11.74 -4.33 10.15
C ASP A 92 -11.87 -3.96 8.65
N LEU A 93 -11.68 -2.66 8.36
CA LEU A 93 -11.78 -2.07 7.00
C LEU A 93 -10.91 -2.83 6.00
N MET A 94 -9.79 -3.37 6.49
CA MET A 94 -8.83 -4.12 5.71
C MET A 94 -9.21 -5.60 5.52
N ALA A 95 -10.02 -6.20 6.39
CA ALA A 95 -10.53 -7.56 6.23
C ALA A 95 -11.44 -7.68 5.00
N GLY A 96 -12.25 -6.66 4.71
CA GLY A 96 -13.11 -6.62 3.52
C GLY A 96 -12.32 -6.83 2.22
N ILE A 97 -11.12 -6.25 2.13
CA ILE A 97 -10.24 -6.41 0.96
C ILE A 97 -9.73 -7.85 0.84
N ARG A 98 -9.44 -8.54 1.95
CA ARG A 98 -8.88 -9.91 1.90
C ARG A 98 -9.82 -10.92 1.25
N ALA A 99 -11.12 -10.68 1.35
CA ALA A 99 -12.17 -11.51 0.75
C ALA A 99 -12.35 -11.26 -0.76
N LEU A 100 -11.78 -10.17 -1.29
CA LEU A 100 -11.92 -9.75 -2.68
C LEU A 100 -10.68 -10.08 -3.51
N GLN A 101 -10.83 -10.07 -4.84
CA GLN A 101 -9.73 -10.19 -5.81
C GLN A 101 -9.98 -9.31 -7.04
N GLY A 102 -8.92 -9.07 -7.82
CA GLY A 102 -9.00 -8.36 -9.09
C GLY A 102 -9.56 -6.94 -8.96
N GLU A 103 -10.42 -6.55 -9.90
CA GLU A 103 -11.02 -5.22 -9.93
C GLU A 103 -11.93 -4.95 -8.73
N ALA A 104 -12.57 -5.96 -8.14
CA ALA A 104 -13.41 -5.78 -6.95
C ALA A 104 -12.59 -5.36 -5.73
N ALA A 105 -11.42 -6.00 -5.51
CA ALA A 105 -10.51 -5.60 -4.44
C ALA A 105 -9.97 -4.19 -4.66
N LEU A 106 -9.64 -3.85 -5.91
CA LEU A 106 -9.18 -2.51 -6.26
C LEU A 106 -10.27 -1.45 -6.00
N ALA A 107 -11.49 -1.69 -6.48
CA ALA A 107 -12.60 -0.77 -6.30
C ALA A 107 -12.89 -0.51 -4.80
N HIS A 108 -12.87 -1.58 -3.99
CA HIS A 108 -13.06 -1.47 -2.56
C HIS A 108 -11.94 -0.66 -1.88
N PHE A 109 -10.66 -0.93 -2.21
CA PHE A 109 -9.54 -0.16 -1.67
C PHE A 109 -9.63 1.34 -2.03
N LEU A 110 -10.03 1.66 -3.27
CA LEU A 110 -10.19 3.05 -3.70
C LEU A 110 -11.39 3.74 -3.01
N ALA A 111 -12.47 3.00 -2.73
CA ALA A 111 -13.64 3.53 -2.02
C ALA A 111 -13.33 3.90 -0.57
N LEU A 112 -12.35 3.24 0.06
CA LEU A 112 -11.90 3.56 1.42
C LEU A 112 -10.99 4.79 1.50
N ARG A 113 -10.51 5.32 0.36
CA ARG A 113 -9.56 6.44 0.32
C ARG A 113 -10.00 7.67 1.12
N PRO A 114 -11.27 8.12 1.10
CA PRO A 114 -11.73 9.26 1.89
C PRO A 114 -11.73 9.01 3.40
N SER A 115 -11.70 7.75 3.83
CA SER A 115 -11.71 7.34 5.25
C SER A 115 -10.31 7.26 5.85
N PHE A 116 -9.26 7.44 5.04
CA PHE A 116 -7.89 7.44 5.54
C PHE A 116 -7.45 8.86 5.86
N ASP A 117 -6.75 9.02 6.98
CA ASP A 117 -6.00 10.25 7.22
C ASP A 117 -4.76 10.25 6.30
N ILE A 118 -4.91 10.85 5.12
CA ILE A 118 -3.86 10.92 4.11
C ILE A 118 -3.07 12.21 4.27
N ASN A 119 -1.91 12.10 4.90
CA ASN A 119 -0.93 13.20 4.91
C ASN A 119 -0.12 13.13 3.62
N GLY A 120 -0.45 14.03 2.67
CA GLY A 120 0.16 14.17 1.34
C GLY A 120 1.61 14.60 1.40
#